data_AF-A0A819QGQ4-F1
#
_entry.id   AF-A0A819QGQ4-F1
#
_cell.length_a   1.000
_cell.length_b   1.000
_cell.length_c   1.000
_cell.angle_alpha   90.00
_cell.angle_beta   90.00
_cell.angle_gamma   90.00
#
_symmetry.space_group_name_H-M   'P 1'
#
loop_
_entity.id
_entity.type
_entity.pdbx_description
1 polymer ?
#
loop_
_entity_poly.entity_id
_entity_poly.type
_entity_poly.pdbx_seq_one_letter_code
_entity_poly.pdbx_strand_id
1 'polypeptide(L)' 'GQPPLVLVGNKSDLEGERVVLRQDGQELARRWKCTFLETSAKVQLNI' A
#
# COMPACT_ATOMS: atom_id res chain seq x y z
N GLY A 1 -14.35 -20.57 -1.56
CA GLY A 1 -14.43 -19.13 -1.84
C GLY A 1 -13.03 -18.56 -1.94
N GLN A 2 -12.86 -17.42 -2.60
CA GLN A 2 -11.55 -16.75 -2.71
C GLN A 2 -11.23 -16.01 -1.40
N PRO A 3 -10.00 -16.06 -0.87
CA PRO A 3 -9.67 -15.39 0.38
C PRO A 3 -9.64 -13.86 0.20
N PRO A 4 -9.94 -13.06 1.25
CA PRO A 4 -9.77 -11.61 1.20
C PRO A 4 -8.30 -11.25 1.01
N LEU A 5 -8.04 -10.23 0.19
CA LEU A 5 -6.70 -9.73 -0.15
C LEU A 5 -6.62 -8.23 0.17
N VAL A 6 -5.47 -7.80 0.69
CA VAL A 6 -5.12 -6.38 0.89
C VAL A 6 -3.69 -6.17 0.41
N LEU A 7 -3.48 -5.17 -0.43
CA LEU A 7 -2.16 -4.71 -0.86
C LEU A 7 -1.67 -3.60 0.09
N VAL A 8 -0.46 -3.73 0.61
CA VAL A 8 0.12 -2.78 1.55
C VAL A 8 1.42 -2.21 1.01
N GLY A 9 1.45 -0.90 0.77
CA GLY A 9 2.70 -0.15 0.57
C GLY A 9 3.28 0.24 1.93
N ASN A 10 4.36 -0.41 2.36
CA ASN A 10 5.02 -0.10 3.63
C ASN A 10 6.12 0.96 3.45
N LYS A 11 6.61 1.52 4.56
CA LYS A 11 7.66 2.56 4.64
C LYS A 11 7.22 3.91 4.08
N SER A 12 5.94 4.25 4.23
CA SER A 12 5.39 5.53 3.74
C SER A 12 5.97 6.76 4.45
N ASP A 13 6.77 6.59 5.51
CA ASP A 13 7.52 7.65 6.17
C ASP A 13 8.68 8.19 5.31
N LEU A 14 9.16 7.41 4.34
CA LEU A 14 10.25 7.79 3.44
C LEU A 14 9.75 8.50 2.17
N GLU A 15 8.91 9.53 2.34
CA GLU A 15 8.30 10.24 1.19
C GLU A 15 9.34 10.86 0.25
N GLY A 16 10.47 11.35 0.80
CA GLY A 16 11.58 11.89 0.01
C GLY A 16 12.36 10.84 -0.80
N GLU A 17 12.19 9.56 -0.50
CA GLU A 17 12.79 8.43 -1.23
C GLU A 17 11.72 7.63 -1.99
N ARG A 18 10.52 8.21 -2.18
CA ARG A 18 9.43 7.53 -2.87
C ARG A 18 9.82 7.23 -4.31
N VAL A 19 9.81 5.94 -4.64
CA VAL A 19 10.04 5.43 -6.01
C VAL A 19 8.78 4.86 -6.66
N VAL A 20 7.71 4.64 -5.89
CA VAL A 20 6.41 4.17 -6.39
C VAL A 20 5.35 5.20 -6.04
N LEU A 21 4.60 5.66 -7.05
CA LEU A 21 3.52 6.62 -6.82
C LEU A 21 2.35 5.93 -6.13
N ARG A 22 1.65 6.67 -5.28
CA ARG A 22 0.44 6.16 -4.61
C ARG A 22 -0.62 5.70 -5.61
N GLN A 23 -0.71 6.37 -6.77
CA GLN A 23 -1.62 6.00 -7.85
C GLN A 23 -1.31 4.63 -8.45
N ASP A 24 -0.03 4.26 -8.59
CA ASP A 24 0.37 2.95 -9.14
C ASP A 24 -0.08 1.81 -8.22
N GLY A 25 0.07 1.99 -6.90
CA GLY A 25 -0.42 1.05 -5.90
C GLY A 25 -1.94 0.90 -5.91
N GLN A 26 -2.67 2.02 -6.07
CA GLN A 26 -4.13 2.00 -6.21
C GLN A 26 -4.58 1.29 -7.48
N GLU A 27 -3.91 1.54 -8.60
CA GLU A 27 -4.25 0.90 -9.87
C GLU A 27 -3.97 -0.61 -9.81
N LEU A 28 -2.85 -1.02 -9.21
CA LEU A 28 -2.52 -2.43 -9.03
C LEU A 28 -3.57 -3.14 -8.17
N ALA A 29 -3.99 -2.54 -7.06
CA ALA A 29 -5.03 -3.10 -6.21
C ALA A 29 -6.38 -3.20 -6.94
N ARG A 30 -6.73 -2.23 -7.79
CA ARG A 30 -7.92 -2.31 -8.65
C ARG A 30 -7.85 -3.49 -9.61
N ARG A 31 -6.68 -3.75 -10.22
CA ARG A 31 -6.45 -4.90 -11.12
C ARG A 31 -6.58 -6.22 -10.37
N TRP A 32 -6.09 -6.27 -9.13
CA TRP A 32 -6.17 -7.46 -8.26
C TRP A 32 -7.50 -7.61 -7.54
N LYS A 33 -8.41 -6.62 -7.68
CA LYS A 33 -9.70 -6.56 -7.00
C LYS A 33 -9.55 -6.64 -5.47
N CYS A 34 -8.57 -5.91 -4.94
CA CYS A 34 -8.27 -5.84 -3.51
C CYS A 34 -8.19 -4.39 -3.00
N THR A 35 -8.15 -4.21 -1.68
CA THR A 35 -7.95 -2.91 -1.04
C THR A 35 -6.47 -2.54 -1.02
N PHE A 36 -6.14 -1.25 -1.16
CA PHE A 36 -4.78 -0.73 -1.00
C PHE A 36 -4.66 0.16 0.24
N LEU A 37 -3.58 0.00 1.00
CA LEU A 37 -3.22 0.85 2.14
C LEU A 37 -1.74 1.21 2.08
N GLU A 38 -1.39 2.41 2.55
CA GLU A 38 0.01 2.77 2.83
C GLU A 38 0.23 2.82 4.34
N THR A 39 1.32 2.24 4.79
CA THR A 39 1.66 2.06 6.21
C THR A 39 3.12 2.42 6.47
N SER A 40 3.45 2.70 7.72
CA SER A 40 4.83 2.71 8.18
C SER A 40 4.94 1.94 9.48
N ALA A 41 5.63 0.80 9.42
CA ALA A 41 5.98 0.04 10.62
C ALA A 41 6.97 0.80 11.54
N LYS A 42 7.77 1.72 10.99
CA LYS A 42 8.79 2.47 11.75
C LYS A 42 8.17 3.51 12.66
N VAL A 43 7.13 4.21 12.20
CA VAL A 43 6.43 5.25 12.96
C VAL A 43 5.04 4.83 13.44
N GLN A 44 4.70 3.54 13.33
CA GLN A 44 3.39 3.00 13.67
C GLN A 44 2.22 3.74 12.98
N LEU A 45 2.41 4.09 11.71
CA LEU A 45 1.35 4.71 10.90
C LEU A 45 0.56 3.61 10.19
N ASN A 46 -0.75 3.59 10.39
CA ASN A 46 -1.70 2.63 9.79
C ASN A 46 -1.33 1.16 10.07
N ILE A 47 -0.79 0.89 11.26
CA ILE A 47 -0.44 -0.43 11.81
C ILE A 47 -1.15 -0.61 13.15
#